data_AF-A0A9E4UG83-F1
#
_entry.id   AF-A0A9E4UG83-F1
#
_cell.length_a   1.000
_cell.length_b   1.000
_cell.length_c   1.000
_cell.angle_alpha   90.00
_cell.angle_beta   90.00
_cell.angle_gamma   90.00
#
_symmetry.space_group_name_H-M   'P 1'
#
loop_
_entity.id
_entity.type
_entity.pdbx_description
1 polymer ?
#
loop_
_entity_poly.entity_id
_entity_poly.type
_entity_poly.pdbx_seq_one_letter_code
_entity_poly.pdbx_strand_id
1 'polypeptide(L)'
;MTIGRKLALGFSVLIVLLLLDSLFFLYTVRRINADVVQLARVESRLDRLTLEMQASVRRTVRNALSYEEDADPDDRSRVAESAADFQGFAARFLRTAETDTERVAAEAAIGLFAEHMAVTNRLLDTVDELDLVELGTAAEELRVEQRTLEELLAYDLENVDRVLGEDLGLLIRAELLAARDDIAESY
;
A
#
# COMPACT_ATOMS: atom_id res chain seq x y z
N MET A 1 -8.04 42.17 -54.59
CA MET A 1 -8.06 41.89 -53.14
C MET A 1 -7.13 42.88 -52.45
N THR A 2 -7.58 43.64 -51.46
CA THR A 2 -6.74 44.62 -50.74
C THR A 2 -5.80 43.93 -49.77
N ILE A 3 -4.63 44.54 -49.51
CA ILE A 3 -3.60 44.04 -48.57
C ILE A 3 -4.20 43.76 -47.19
N GLY A 4 -5.11 44.63 -46.71
CA GLY A 4 -5.81 44.45 -45.44
C GLY A 4 -6.66 43.17 -45.36
N ARG A 5 -7.27 42.73 -46.46
CA ARG A 5 -8.04 41.47 -46.50
C ARG A 5 -7.16 40.23 -46.40
N LYS A 6 -5.95 40.26 -46.96
CA LYS A 6 -4.98 39.16 -46.84
C LYS A 6 -4.42 39.06 -45.41
N LEU A 7 -4.12 40.21 -44.80
CA LEU A 7 -3.65 40.28 -43.41
C LEU A 7 -4.71 39.80 -42.41
N ALA A 8 -5.97 40.23 -42.58
CA ALA A 8 -7.07 39.79 -41.74
C ALA A 8 -7.31 38.27 -41.84
N LEU A 9 -7.18 37.69 -43.04
CA LEU A 9 -7.35 36.26 -43.26
C LEU A 9 -6.20 35.46 -42.62
N GLY A 10 -4.96 35.93 -42.76
CA GLY A 10 -3.80 35.33 -42.09
C GLY A 10 -3.92 35.34 -40.57
N PHE A 11 -4.31 36.48 -39.98
CA PHE A 11 -4.57 36.57 -38.53
C PHE A 11 -5.71 35.66 -38.08
N SER A 12 -6.78 35.55 -38.86
CA SER A 12 -7.92 34.69 -38.52
C SER A 12 -7.51 33.22 -38.49
N VAL A 13 -6.71 32.76 -39.45
CA VAL A 13 -6.17 31.39 -39.48
C VAL A 13 -5.24 31.16 -38.29
N LEU A 14 -4.38 32.12 -37.97
CA LEU A 14 -3.45 32.02 -36.84
C LEU A 14 -4.19 31.90 -35.50
N ILE A 15 -5.26 32.68 -35.32
CA ILE A 15 -6.11 32.63 -34.13
C ILE A 15 -6.81 31.27 -34.02
N VAL A 16 -7.33 30.73 -35.11
CA VAL A 16 -7.98 29.40 -35.10
C VAL A 16 -6.97 28.30 -34.73
N LEU A 17 -5.75 28.36 -35.28
CA LEU A 17 -4.68 27.42 -34.91
C LEU A 17 -4.33 27.52 -33.42
N LEU A 18 -4.18 28.73 -32.88
CA LEU A 18 -3.94 28.95 -31.45
C LEU A 18 -5.06 28.39 -30.56
N LEU A 19 -6.31 28.54 -30.98
CA LEU A 19 -7.46 28.02 -30.24
C LEU A 19 -7.53 26.49 -30.27
N LEU A 20 -7.20 25.87 -31.40
CA LEU A 20 -7.15 24.40 -31.53
C LEU A 20 -6.02 23.82 -30.68
N ASP A 21 -4.84 24.43 -30.70
CA ASP A 21 -3.69 24.01 -29.89
C ASP A 21 -3.99 24.13 -28.38
N SER A 22 -4.58 25.25 -27.95
CA SER A 22 -5.04 25.41 -26.57
C SER A 22 -6.10 24.40 -26.17
N LEU A 23 -7.04 24.07 -27.06
CA LEU A 23 -8.09 23.08 -26.79
C LEU A 23 -7.52 21.66 -26.68
N PHE A 24 -6.59 21.31 -27.56
CA PHE A 24 -5.86 20.05 -27.53
C PHE A 24 -5.06 19.92 -26.24
N PHE A 25 -4.30 20.95 -25.87
CA PHE A 25 -3.55 20.99 -24.61
C PHE A 25 -4.45 20.80 -23.39
N LEU A 26 -5.61 21.47 -23.35
CA LEU A 26 -6.61 21.32 -22.29
C LEU A 26 -7.18 19.91 -22.20
N TYR A 27 -7.41 19.26 -23.34
CA TYR A 27 -7.90 17.89 -23.40
C TYR A 27 -6.86 16.92 -22.85
N THR A 28 -5.60 17.01 -23.31
CA THR A 28 -4.49 16.16 -22.87
C THR A 28 -4.22 16.30 -21.37
N VAL A 29 -4.14 17.54 -20.86
CA VAL A 29 -3.93 17.79 -19.43
C VAL A 29 -5.07 17.21 -18.60
N ARG A 30 -6.33 17.33 -19.05
CA ARG A 30 -7.47 16.77 -18.30
C ARG A 30 -7.46 15.24 -18.27
N ARG A 31 -7.06 14.59 -19.36
CA ARG A 31 -6.95 13.13 -19.44
C ARG A 31 -5.86 12.62 -18.49
N ILE A 32 -4.65 13.16 -18.59
CA ILE A 32 -3.53 12.80 -17.70
C ILE A 32 -3.91 13.02 -16.23
N ASN A 33 -4.57 14.14 -15.91
CA ASN A 33 -4.95 14.43 -14.53
C ASN A 33 -6.02 13.47 -13.99
N ALA A 34 -6.91 12.94 -14.83
CA ALA A 34 -7.88 11.94 -14.40
C ALA A 34 -7.22 10.59 -14.08
N ASP A 35 -6.31 10.14 -14.94
CA ASP A 35 -5.60 8.87 -14.80
C ASP A 35 -4.63 8.91 -13.59
N VAL A 36 -3.88 10.01 -13.42
CA VAL A 36 -3.01 10.24 -12.26
C VAL A 36 -3.79 10.32 -10.94
N VAL A 37 -4.96 10.96 -10.93
CA VAL A 37 -5.81 11.03 -9.72
C VAL A 37 -6.40 9.69 -9.36
N GLN A 38 -6.72 8.85 -10.35
CA GLN A 38 -7.20 7.49 -10.09
C GLN A 38 -6.10 6.62 -9.50
N LEU A 39 -4.88 6.68 -10.04
CA LEU A 39 -3.73 5.97 -9.50
C LEU A 39 -3.38 6.40 -8.08
N ALA A 40 -3.26 7.72 -7.86
CA ALA A 40 -2.95 8.27 -6.54
C ALA A 40 -4.00 7.88 -5.48
N ARG A 41 -5.25 7.60 -5.88
CA ARG A 41 -6.31 7.13 -4.98
C ARG A 41 -6.21 5.65 -4.65
N VAL A 42 -5.77 4.80 -5.59
CA VAL A 42 -5.58 3.37 -5.35
C VAL A 42 -4.37 3.17 -4.46
N GLU A 43 -3.26 3.84 -4.76
CA GLU A 43 -2.03 3.77 -3.97
C GLU A 43 -2.24 4.28 -2.54
N SER A 44 -2.85 5.47 -2.38
CA SER A 44 -3.24 5.98 -1.07
C SER A 44 -4.16 5.04 -0.28
N ARG A 45 -4.92 4.17 -0.97
CA ARG A 45 -5.75 3.14 -0.34
C ARG A 45 -4.93 1.91 0.04
N LEU A 46 -3.98 1.48 -0.78
CA LEU A 46 -3.08 0.37 -0.50
C LEU A 46 -2.12 0.73 0.65
N ASP A 47 -1.52 1.92 0.67
CA ASP A 47 -0.71 2.43 1.78
C ASP A 47 -1.47 2.38 3.10
N ARG A 48 -2.72 2.85 3.08
CA ARG A 48 -3.57 2.82 4.27
C ARG A 48 -3.82 1.39 4.73
N LEU A 49 -4.08 0.45 3.82
CA LEU A 49 -4.30 -0.95 4.19
C LEU A 49 -3.03 -1.59 4.76
N THR A 50 -1.86 -1.27 4.22
CA THR A 50 -0.56 -1.68 4.77
C THR A 50 -0.36 -1.16 6.20
N LEU A 51 -0.67 0.12 6.45
CA LEU A 51 -0.58 0.71 7.80
C LEU A 51 -1.53 0.03 8.79
N GLU A 52 -2.75 -0.31 8.38
CA GLU A 52 -3.73 -1.01 9.23
C GLU A 52 -3.29 -2.45 9.51
N MET A 53 -2.66 -3.12 8.54
CA MET A 53 -2.02 -4.43 8.74
C MET A 53 -0.89 -4.33 9.77
N GLN A 54 0.04 -3.38 9.62
CA GLN A 54 1.12 -3.13 10.59
C GLN A 54 0.59 -2.79 12.00
N ALA A 55 -0.49 -2.01 12.08
CA ALA A 55 -1.13 -1.69 13.35
C ALA A 55 -1.75 -2.93 14.01
N SER A 56 -2.32 -3.85 13.22
CA SER A 56 -2.92 -5.08 13.71
C SER A 56 -1.85 -6.04 14.27
N VAL A 57 -0.71 -6.17 13.61
CA VAL A 57 0.47 -6.90 14.12
C VAL A 57 0.89 -6.35 15.48
N ARG A 58 1.12 -5.04 15.59
CA ARG A 58 1.53 -4.40 16.85
C ARG A 58 0.51 -4.59 17.97
N ARG A 59 -0.79 -4.62 17.64
CA ARG A 59 -1.86 -4.93 18.61
C ARG A 59 -1.79 -6.39 19.06
N THR A 60 -1.62 -7.34 18.13
CA THR A 60 -1.43 -8.77 18.46
C THR A 60 -0.29 -8.96 19.46
N VAL A 61 0.88 -8.38 19.19
CA VAL A 61 2.06 -8.48 20.06
C VAL A 61 1.79 -7.90 21.44
N ARG A 62 1.25 -6.67 21.48
CA ARG A 62 0.93 -6.01 22.75
C ARG A 62 -0.03 -6.84 23.59
N ASN A 63 -1.09 -7.37 22.98
CA ASN A 63 -2.08 -8.16 23.70
C ASN A 63 -1.50 -9.50 24.16
N ALA A 64 -0.61 -10.12 23.37
CA ALA A 64 0.07 -11.35 23.76
C ALA A 64 1.02 -11.15 24.95
N LEU A 65 1.79 -10.05 24.97
CA LEU A 65 2.64 -9.69 26.09
C LEU A 65 1.83 -9.34 27.35
N SER A 66 0.70 -8.63 27.18
CA SER A 66 -0.22 -8.32 28.28
C SER A 66 -0.78 -9.60 28.90
N TYR A 67 -1.25 -10.54 28.05
CA TYR A 67 -1.70 -11.86 28.51
C TYR A 67 -0.62 -12.63 29.28
N GLU A 68 0.64 -12.52 28.85
CA GLU A 68 1.75 -13.17 29.55
C GLU A 68 1.98 -12.59 30.96
N GLU A 69 1.71 -11.31 31.17
CA GLU A 69 1.93 -10.62 32.45
C GLU A 69 0.89 -10.99 33.50
N ASP A 70 -0.39 -11.13 33.11
CA ASP A 70 -1.50 -11.25 34.07
C ASP A 70 -2.51 -12.38 33.77
N ALA A 71 -2.35 -13.10 32.65
CA ALA A 71 -3.25 -14.15 32.17
C ALA A 71 -4.72 -13.69 32.06
N ASP A 72 -4.98 -12.41 31.74
CA ASP A 72 -6.34 -11.91 31.55
C ASP A 72 -6.97 -12.49 30.27
N PRO A 73 -8.05 -13.30 30.36
CA PRO A 73 -8.71 -13.88 29.18
C PRO A 73 -9.23 -12.85 28.16
N ASP A 74 -9.42 -11.58 28.56
CA ASP A 74 -9.76 -10.50 27.64
C ASP A 74 -8.61 -10.23 26.65
N ASP A 75 -7.35 -10.31 27.08
CA ASP A 75 -6.19 -10.07 26.21
C ASP A 75 -5.98 -11.18 25.18
N ARG A 76 -6.22 -12.44 25.57
CA ARG A 76 -6.27 -13.56 24.63
C ARG A 76 -7.34 -13.37 23.56
N SER A 77 -8.51 -12.87 23.96
CA SER A 77 -9.60 -12.55 23.02
C SER A 77 -9.20 -11.41 22.07
N ARG A 78 -8.50 -10.39 22.56
CA ARG A 78 -8.00 -9.28 21.75
C ARG A 78 -6.88 -9.67 20.79
N VAL A 79 -6.07 -10.70 21.11
CA VAL A 79 -5.14 -11.31 20.13
C VAL A 79 -5.92 -11.88 18.95
N ALA A 80 -6.98 -12.65 19.21
CA ALA A 80 -7.81 -13.23 18.15
C ALA A 80 -8.51 -12.16 17.31
N GLU A 81 -9.01 -11.09 17.94
CA GLU A 81 -9.60 -9.94 17.25
C GLU A 81 -8.59 -9.24 16.34
N SER A 82 -7.38 -8.99 16.84
CA SER A 82 -6.30 -8.33 16.07
C SER A 82 -5.85 -9.19 14.87
N ALA A 83 -5.87 -10.52 15.02
CA ALA A 83 -5.60 -11.45 13.93
C ALA A 83 -6.71 -11.42 12.86
N ALA A 84 -7.98 -11.37 13.27
CA ALA A 84 -9.10 -11.23 12.35
C ALA A 84 -9.08 -9.88 11.60
N ASP A 85 -8.71 -8.80 12.29
CA ASP A 85 -8.50 -7.48 11.69
C ASP A 85 -7.44 -7.54 10.59
N PHE A 86 -6.26 -8.11 10.89
CA PHE A 86 -5.19 -8.27 9.90
C PHE A 86 -5.68 -9.01 8.65
N GLN A 87 -6.35 -10.15 8.83
CA GLN A 87 -6.89 -10.93 7.71
C GLN A 87 -7.93 -10.13 6.90
N GLY A 88 -8.76 -9.35 7.58
CA GLY A 88 -9.73 -8.46 6.96
C GLY A 88 -9.07 -7.37 6.09
N PHE A 89 -7.99 -6.76 6.58
CA PHE A 89 -7.22 -5.76 5.84
C PHE A 89 -6.44 -6.39 4.69
N ALA A 90 -5.78 -7.53 4.91
CA ALA A 90 -5.04 -8.24 3.88
C ALA A 90 -5.96 -8.69 2.72
N ALA A 91 -7.16 -9.19 3.04
CA ALA A 91 -8.14 -9.54 2.01
C ALA A 91 -8.63 -8.32 1.22
N ARG A 92 -8.74 -7.14 1.86
CA ARG A 92 -9.06 -5.88 1.16
C ARG A 92 -7.89 -5.41 0.30
N PHE A 93 -6.66 -5.59 0.76
CA PHE A 93 -5.44 -5.29 0.02
C PHE A 93 -5.40 -6.11 -1.27
N LEU A 94 -5.50 -7.44 -1.19
CA LEU A 94 -5.47 -8.34 -2.36
C LEU A 94 -6.56 -8.03 -3.40
N ARG A 95 -7.74 -7.59 -2.96
CA ARG A 95 -8.83 -7.17 -3.87
C ARG A 95 -8.60 -5.80 -4.52
N THR A 96 -7.79 -4.95 -3.89
CA THR A 96 -7.49 -3.60 -4.36
C THR A 96 -6.23 -3.58 -5.21
N ALA A 97 -5.29 -4.47 -4.95
CA ALA A 97 -4.04 -4.62 -5.69
C ALA A 97 -4.31 -4.82 -7.19
N GLU A 98 -3.68 -3.99 -8.01
CA GLU A 98 -3.82 -3.99 -9.46
C GLU A 98 -2.68 -4.80 -10.10
N THR A 99 -1.48 -4.82 -9.49
CA THR A 99 -0.30 -5.49 -10.03
C THR A 99 -0.01 -6.85 -9.40
N ASP A 100 0.68 -7.72 -10.14
CA ASP A 100 1.12 -9.02 -9.59
C ASP A 100 2.18 -8.84 -8.50
N THR A 101 3.02 -7.81 -8.60
CA THR A 101 4.04 -7.49 -7.60
C THR A 101 3.40 -7.13 -6.25
N GLU A 102 2.37 -6.29 -6.25
CA GLU A 102 1.60 -5.94 -5.05
C GLU A 102 0.96 -7.18 -4.40
N ARG A 103 0.38 -8.07 -5.22
CA ARG A 103 -0.24 -9.32 -4.73
C ARG A 103 0.78 -10.25 -4.10
N VAL A 104 1.93 -10.47 -4.76
CA VAL A 104 3.01 -11.33 -4.25
C VAL A 104 3.54 -10.77 -2.92
N ALA A 105 3.73 -9.46 -2.82
CA ALA A 105 4.22 -8.83 -1.60
C ALA A 105 3.20 -8.96 -0.45
N ALA A 106 1.90 -8.80 -0.72
CA ALA A 106 0.86 -9.03 0.26
C ALA A 106 0.74 -10.50 0.69
N GLU A 107 0.89 -11.44 -0.24
CA GLU A 107 0.92 -12.88 0.06
C GLU A 107 2.09 -13.26 0.96
N ALA A 108 3.27 -12.67 0.74
CA ALA A 108 4.44 -12.85 1.63
C ALA A 108 4.14 -12.34 3.05
N ALA A 109 3.56 -11.14 3.18
CA ALA A 109 3.16 -10.59 4.48
C ALA A 109 2.09 -11.44 5.19
N ILE A 110 1.15 -12.02 4.44
CA ILE A 110 0.15 -12.95 4.99
C ILE A 110 0.83 -14.22 5.53
N GLY A 111 1.80 -14.77 4.79
CA GLY A 111 2.57 -15.94 5.21
C GLY A 111 3.33 -15.69 6.52
N LEU A 112 4.10 -14.61 6.58
CA LEU A 112 4.84 -14.22 7.79
C LEU A 112 3.92 -13.96 8.98
N PHE A 113 2.75 -13.36 8.76
CA PHE A 113 1.78 -13.16 9.84
C PHE A 113 1.22 -14.49 10.35
N ALA A 114 1.01 -15.49 9.49
CA ALA A 114 0.58 -16.81 9.93
C ALA A 114 1.65 -17.50 10.79
N GLU A 115 2.93 -17.38 10.43
CA GLU A 115 4.05 -17.86 11.25
C GLU A 115 4.10 -17.13 12.60
N HIS A 116 3.97 -15.80 12.59
CA HIS A 116 3.90 -14.99 13.80
C HIS A 116 2.76 -15.45 14.72
N MET A 117 1.56 -15.70 14.18
CA MET A 117 0.43 -16.22 14.95
C MET A 117 0.68 -17.62 15.53
N ALA A 118 1.44 -18.48 14.83
CA ALA A 118 1.82 -19.78 15.36
C ALA A 118 2.75 -19.67 16.58
N VAL A 119 3.70 -18.72 16.58
CA VAL A 119 4.52 -18.42 17.77
C VAL A 119 3.67 -17.82 18.89
N THR A 120 2.83 -16.83 18.56
CA THR A 120 1.96 -16.16 19.53
C THR A 120 1.03 -17.14 20.22
N ASN A 121 0.38 -18.04 19.48
CA ASN A 121 -0.49 -19.05 20.11
C ASN A 121 0.29 -20.00 21.00
N ARG A 122 1.51 -20.42 20.61
CA ARG A 122 2.39 -21.22 21.49
C ARG A 122 2.71 -20.48 22.79
N LEU A 123 2.95 -19.17 22.74
CA LEU A 123 3.17 -18.35 23.93
C LEU A 123 1.93 -18.35 24.82
N LEU A 124 0.75 -18.08 24.26
CA LEU A 124 -0.51 -18.05 25.01
C LEU A 124 -0.81 -19.41 25.66
N ASP A 125 -0.62 -20.51 24.93
CA ASP A 125 -0.80 -21.87 25.46
C ASP A 125 0.23 -22.19 26.56
N THR A 126 1.48 -21.73 26.41
CA THR A 126 2.51 -21.88 27.44
C THR A 126 2.14 -21.12 28.72
N VAL A 127 1.52 -19.95 28.60
CA VAL A 127 1.02 -19.17 29.74
C VAL A 127 -0.12 -19.90 30.46
N ASP A 128 -0.97 -20.61 29.72
CA ASP A 128 -2.05 -21.42 30.32
C ASP A 128 -1.52 -22.66 31.07
N GLU A 129 -0.41 -23.24 30.59
CA GLU A 129 0.12 -24.51 31.07
C GLU A 129 1.13 -24.38 32.22
N LEU A 130 1.87 -23.26 32.31
CA LEU A 130 2.99 -23.11 33.23
C LEU A 130 2.71 -22.12 34.37
N ASP A 131 3.21 -22.43 35.57
CA ASP A 131 3.33 -21.46 36.66
C ASP A 131 4.41 -20.41 36.34
N LEU A 132 4.26 -19.18 36.86
CA LEU A 132 5.12 -18.01 36.59
C LEU A 132 6.64 -18.25 36.66
N VAL A 133 7.10 -19.23 37.43
CA VAL A 133 8.53 -19.56 37.59
C VAL A 133 9.09 -20.34 36.40
N GLU A 134 8.32 -21.25 35.81
CA GLU A 134 8.73 -22.06 34.65
C GLU A 134 8.55 -21.29 33.34
N LEU A 135 7.62 -20.34 33.34
CA LEU A 135 7.24 -19.48 32.23
C LEU A 135 8.41 -18.59 31.77
N GLY A 136 9.25 -18.11 32.69
CA GLY A 136 10.28 -17.11 32.37
C GLY A 136 11.34 -17.54 31.34
N THR A 137 11.65 -18.85 31.23
CA THR A 137 12.66 -19.31 30.25
C THR A 137 12.04 -19.66 28.90
N ALA A 138 10.87 -20.30 28.93
CA ALA A 138 10.13 -20.67 27.72
C ALA A 138 9.55 -19.44 27.00
N ALA A 139 9.00 -18.48 27.75
CA ALA A 139 8.48 -17.25 27.20
C ALA A 139 9.57 -16.38 26.56
N GLU A 140 10.78 -16.36 27.13
CA GLU A 140 11.88 -15.57 26.57
C GLU A 140 12.33 -16.09 25.19
N GLU A 141 12.39 -17.42 25.01
CA GLU A 141 12.68 -18.02 23.70
C GLU A 141 11.63 -17.63 22.66
N LEU A 142 10.35 -17.72 23.03
CA LEU A 142 9.23 -17.36 22.15
C LEU A 142 9.19 -15.86 21.85
N ARG A 143 9.57 -14.98 22.78
CA ARG A 143 9.69 -13.54 22.55
C ARG A 143 10.79 -13.19 21.56
N VAL A 144 11.91 -13.90 21.60
CA VAL A 144 12.99 -13.72 20.61
C VAL A 144 12.48 -14.11 19.22
N GLU A 145 11.80 -15.25 19.11
CA GLU A 145 11.19 -15.72 17.86
C GLU A 145 10.13 -14.72 17.35
N GLN A 146 9.25 -14.21 18.22
CA GLN A 146 8.26 -13.18 17.88
C GLN A 146 8.91 -11.90 17.36
N ARG A 147 9.95 -11.39 18.05
CA ARG A 147 10.65 -10.17 17.64
C ARG A 147 11.29 -10.32 16.25
N THR A 148 11.90 -11.46 15.97
CA THR A 148 12.47 -11.73 14.63
C THR A 148 11.39 -11.73 13.56
N LEU A 149 10.25 -12.38 13.81
CA LEU A 149 9.13 -12.39 12.87
C LEU A 149 8.49 -11.01 12.69
N GLU A 150 8.40 -10.20 13.75
CA GLU A 150 7.95 -8.81 13.67
C GLU A 150 8.88 -7.95 12.81
N GLU A 151 10.20 -8.09 12.98
CA GLU A 151 11.18 -7.37 12.17
C GLU A 151 11.07 -7.76 10.68
N LEU A 152 10.93 -9.05 10.39
CA LEU A 152 10.71 -9.55 9.03
C LEU A 152 9.40 -9.06 8.44
N LEU A 153 8.31 -9.08 9.23
CA LEU A 153 7.00 -8.63 8.78
C LEU A 153 6.96 -7.11 8.58
N ALA A 154 7.64 -6.35 9.42
CA ALA A 154 7.81 -4.90 9.24
C ALA A 154 8.58 -4.60 7.96
N TYR A 155 9.68 -5.33 7.71
CA TYR A 155 10.47 -5.22 6.49
C TYR A 155 9.65 -5.52 5.23
N ASP A 156 8.86 -6.60 5.23
CA ASP A 156 8.03 -6.96 4.09
C ASP A 156 6.87 -5.97 3.87
N LEU A 157 6.26 -5.44 4.93
CA LEU A 157 5.24 -4.40 4.81
C LEU A 157 5.84 -3.06 4.35
N GLU A 158 7.09 -2.75 4.70
CA GLU A 158 7.82 -1.61 4.15
C GLU A 158 8.21 -1.83 2.68
N ASN A 159 8.53 -3.06 2.28
CA ASN A 159 8.74 -3.41 0.87
C ASN A 159 7.45 -3.26 0.05
N VAL A 160 6.29 -3.62 0.61
CA VAL A 160 4.98 -3.33 -0.02
C VAL A 160 4.83 -1.83 -0.27
N ASP A 161 5.08 -1.00 0.75
CA ASP A 161 5.01 0.47 0.67
C ASP A 161 5.98 1.03 -0.38
N ARG A 162 7.20 0.48 -0.46
CA ARG A 162 8.20 0.87 -1.46
C ARG A 162 7.82 0.47 -2.88
N VAL A 163 7.27 -0.74 -3.08
CA VAL A 163 6.79 -1.20 -4.39
C VAL A 163 5.66 -0.30 -4.89
N LEU A 164 4.74 0.06 -4.01
CA LEU A 164 3.66 1.01 -4.31
C LEU A 164 4.24 2.36 -4.79
N GLY A 165 5.17 2.94 -4.03
CA GLY A 165 5.80 4.20 -4.40
C GLY A 165 6.69 4.16 -5.66
N GLU A 166 7.33 3.02 -5.97
CA GLU A 166 8.13 2.84 -7.19
C GLU A 166 7.25 2.70 -8.44
N ASP A 167 6.11 2.00 -8.35
CA ASP A 167 5.17 1.81 -9.46
C ASP A 167 4.49 3.14 -9.84
N LEU A 168 4.13 4.03 -8.89
CA LEU A 168 3.69 5.39 -9.21
C LEU A 168 4.77 6.16 -9.97
N GLY A 169 6.01 6.06 -9.51
CA GLY A 169 7.15 6.77 -10.10
C GLY A 169 7.43 6.32 -11.52
N LEU A 170 7.34 5.02 -11.80
CA LEU A 170 7.51 4.44 -13.13
C LEU A 170 6.33 4.76 -14.05
N LEU A 171 5.09 4.68 -13.55
CA LEU A 171 3.90 4.94 -14.35
C LEU A 171 3.74 6.42 -14.70
N ILE A 172 4.00 7.34 -13.75
CA ILE A 172 4.08 8.78 -14.02
C ILE A 172 5.11 9.06 -15.12
N ARG A 173 6.25 8.36 -15.07
CA ARG A 173 7.31 8.50 -16.08
C ARG A 173 6.89 7.94 -17.44
N ALA A 174 6.18 6.81 -17.47
CA ALA A 174 5.67 6.20 -18.69
C ALA A 174 4.60 7.06 -19.36
N GLU A 175 3.64 7.61 -18.60
CA GLU A 175 2.64 8.55 -19.11
C GLU A 175 3.25 9.87 -19.58
N LEU A 176 4.25 10.41 -18.86
CA LEU A 176 5.00 11.58 -19.33
C LEU A 176 5.76 11.32 -20.64
N LEU A 177 6.26 10.10 -20.84
CA LEU A 177 6.93 9.69 -22.08
C LEU A 177 5.92 9.48 -23.23
N ALA A 178 4.78 8.83 -22.96
CA ALA A 178 3.72 8.65 -23.95
C ALA A 178 3.12 10.00 -24.39
N ALA A 179 2.85 10.90 -23.45
CA ALA A 179 2.38 12.25 -23.76
C ALA A 179 3.40 13.06 -24.56
N ARG A 180 4.71 12.85 -24.33
CA ARG A 180 5.77 13.47 -25.12
C ARG A 180 5.82 12.94 -26.55
N ASP A 181 5.64 11.64 -26.74
CA ASP A 181 5.68 11.01 -28.07
C ASP A 181 4.44 11.36 -28.91
N ASP A 182 3.25 11.44 -28.30
CA ASP A 182 2.02 11.95 -28.94
C ASP A 182 2.17 13.41 -29.42
N ILE A 183 2.89 14.24 -28.66
CA ILE A 183 3.21 15.62 -29.07
C ILE A 183 4.19 15.62 -30.25
N ALA A 184 5.13 14.69 -30.30
CA ALA A 184 6.12 14.59 -31.37
C ALA A 184 5.52 14.07 -32.69
N GLU A 185 4.49 13.25 -32.65
CA GLU A 185 3.77 12.75 -33.84
C GLU A 185 2.76 13.76 -34.42
N SER A 186 2.41 14.80 -33.66
CA SER A 186 1.40 15.80 -34.06
C SER A 186 1.98 17.06 -34.73
N TYR A 187 3.30 17.08 -35.01
CA TYR A 187 4.02 18.12 -35.78
C TYR A 187 4.59 17.57 -37.10
#